data_AF-A0A2T7UYI5-F1
#
_entry.id   AF-A0A2T7UYI5-F1
#
_cell.length_a   1.000
_cell.length_b   1.000
_cell.length_c   1.000
_cell.angle_alpha   90.00
_cell.angle_beta   90.00
_cell.angle_gamma   90.00
#
_symmetry.space_group_name_H-M   'P 1'
#
loop_
_entity.id
_entity.type
_entity.pdbx_description
1 polymer ?
#
loop_
_entity_poly.entity_id
_entity_poly.type
_entity_poly.pdbx_seq_one_letter_code
_entity_poly.pdbx_strand_id
1 'polypeptide(L)'
;NLRSAAPTPAVAPVATPAATAPTQTATPASRQGRKQIAGFFSPEMSFAMHTLARRQGRSLQALMAEAFNDVLRKHGESPIGD
;
A
#
# COMPACT_ATOMS: atom_id res chain seq x y z
N ASN A 1 43.90 -2.40 50.53
CA ASN A 1 43.57 -3.57 49.68
C ASN A 1 42.13 -4.03 49.90
N LEU A 2 41.24 -3.45 49.06
CA LEU A 2 40.01 -3.97 48.44
C LEU A 2 39.04 -4.84 49.27
N ARG A 3 37.91 -4.22 49.64
CA ARG A 3 36.67 -4.88 50.09
C ARG A 3 35.93 -5.40 48.86
N SER A 4 35.78 -6.72 48.70
CA SER A 4 35.01 -7.33 47.60
C SER A 4 33.50 -7.07 47.74
N ALA A 5 32.87 -6.75 46.61
CA ALA A 5 31.46 -6.43 46.45
C ALA A 5 30.55 -7.69 46.52
N ALA A 6 29.31 -7.48 46.97
CA ALA A 6 28.23 -8.47 47.00
C ALA A 6 27.68 -8.77 45.59
N PRO A 7 27.12 -9.97 45.34
CA PRO A 7 26.53 -10.31 44.05
C PRO A 7 25.14 -9.67 43.86
N THR A 8 24.87 -9.24 42.63
CA THR A 8 23.63 -8.64 42.13
C THR A 8 22.48 -9.66 42.03
N PRO A 9 21.21 -9.25 42.23
CA PRO A 9 20.05 -10.13 42.05
C PRO A 9 19.70 -10.34 40.57
N ALA A 10 19.44 -11.60 40.21
CA ALA A 10 19.07 -12.04 38.87
C ALA A 10 17.64 -11.61 38.50
N VAL A 11 17.48 -11.02 37.32
CA VAL A 11 16.20 -10.60 36.74
C VAL A 11 15.50 -11.82 36.11
N ALA A 12 14.27 -12.10 36.53
CA ALA A 12 13.42 -13.14 35.94
C ALA A 12 12.92 -12.71 34.54
N PRO A 13 12.81 -13.63 33.57
CA PRO A 13 12.35 -13.29 32.22
C PRO A 13 10.83 -13.04 32.20
N VAL A 14 10.43 -11.89 31.66
CA VAL A 14 9.03 -11.53 31.41
C VAL A 14 8.51 -12.33 30.22
N ALA A 15 7.38 -13.04 30.40
CA ALA A 15 6.71 -13.80 29.35
C ALA A 15 6.21 -12.89 28.23
N THR A 16 6.57 -13.22 26.99
CA THR A 16 6.20 -12.51 25.76
C THR A 16 4.74 -12.85 25.39
N PRO A 17 3.87 -11.88 25.03
CA PRO A 17 2.52 -12.20 24.56
C PRO A 17 2.60 -12.95 23.23
N ALA A 18 1.86 -14.06 23.15
CA ALA A 18 1.77 -14.90 21.96
C ALA A 18 1.24 -14.09 20.77
N ALA A 19 1.97 -14.15 19.65
CA ALA A 19 1.58 -13.52 18.40
C ALA A 19 0.35 -14.24 17.82
N THR A 20 -0.78 -13.51 17.72
CA THR A 20 -1.96 -13.95 16.97
C THR A 20 -1.57 -14.15 15.49
N ALA A 21 -1.69 -15.37 15.00
CA ALA A 21 -1.46 -15.69 13.59
C ALA A 21 -2.39 -14.84 12.70
N PRO A 22 -1.91 -14.30 11.56
CA PRO A 22 -2.75 -13.52 10.67
C PRO A 22 -3.78 -14.43 10.01
N THR A 23 -5.06 -14.24 10.35
CA THR A 23 -6.19 -14.78 9.60
C THR A 23 -6.05 -14.31 8.16
N GLN A 24 -5.85 -15.24 7.22
CA GLN A 24 -5.80 -14.95 5.79
C GLN A 24 -7.14 -14.34 5.37
N THR A 25 -7.21 -13.01 5.32
CA THR A 25 -8.39 -12.31 4.86
C THR A 25 -8.51 -12.56 3.35
N ALA A 26 -9.63 -13.14 2.93
CA ALA A 26 -9.92 -13.40 1.53
C ALA A 26 -9.69 -12.13 0.70
N THR A 27 -8.99 -12.27 -0.43
CA THR A 27 -8.68 -11.13 -1.29
C THR A 27 -10.00 -10.49 -1.77
N PRO A 28 -10.20 -9.18 -1.59
CA PRO A 28 -11.42 -8.50 -2.01
C PRO A 28 -11.73 -8.79 -3.48
N ALA A 29 -13.00 -9.00 -3.83
CA ALA A 29 -13.44 -9.28 -5.20
C ALA A 29 -12.89 -8.24 -6.20
N SER A 30 -12.80 -6.97 -5.78
CA SER A 30 -12.24 -5.89 -6.59
C SER A 30 -10.75 -6.04 -6.96
N ARG A 31 -10.01 -6.96 -6.34
CA ARG A 31 -8.59 -7.24 -6.60
C ARG A 31 -8.36 -8.59 -7.30
N GLN A 32 -9.39 -9.40 -7.48
CA GLN A 32 -9.27 -10.68 -8.19
C GLN A 32 -8.99 -10.42 -9.67
N GLY A 33 -7.96 -11.07 -10.23
CA GLY A 33 -7.54 -10.89 -11.63
C GLY A 33 -6.91 -9.53 -11.96
N ARG A 34 -6.74 -8.63 -10.99
CA ARG A 34 -6.20 -7.29 -11.19
C ARG A 34 -4.82 -7.13 -10.55
N LYS A 35 -3.93 -6.38 -11.20
CA LYS A 35 -2.61 -6.03 -10.68
C LYS A 35 -2.60 -4.57 -10.24
N GLN A 36 -2.02 -4.30 -9.08
CA GLN A 36 -1.84 -2.93 -8.62
C GLN A 36 -0.70 -2.26 -9.40
N ILE A 37 -0.97 -1.08 -9.92
CA ILE A 37 0.02 -0.19 -10.53
C ILE A 37 0.16 1.00 -9.56
N ALA A 38 1.39 1.29 -9.13
CA ALA A 38 1.68 2.38 -8.21
C ALA A 38 2.90 3.17 -8.67
N GLY A 39 2.89 4.48 -8.42
CA GLY A 39 3.99 5.39 -8.70
C GLY A 39 3.98 6.57 -7.73
N PHE A 40 5.12 7.21 -7.56
CA PHE A 40 5.23 8.44 -6.77
C PHE A 40 4.97 9.65 -7.65
N PHE A 41 4.06 10.52 -7.23
CA PHE A 41 3.67 11.74 -7.93
C PHE A 41 3.75 12.94 -6.99
N SER A 42 3.83 14.15 -7.54
CA SER A 42 3.78 15.36 -6.73
C SER A 42 2.44 15.49 -6.00
N PRO A 43 2.41 16.08 -4.79
CA PRO A 43 1.16 16.33 -4.07
C PRO A 43 0.16 17.15 -4.90
N GLU A 44 0.65 18.12 -5.67
CA GLU A 44 -0.15 18.96 -6.55
C GLU A 44 -0.82 18.15 -7.66
N MET A 45 -0.09 17.24 -8.31
CA MET A 45 -0.65 16.37 -9.35
C MET A 45 -1.71 15.43 -8.76
N SER A 46 -1.43 14.82 -7.61
CA SER A 46 -2.40 13.96 -6.90
C SER A 46 -3.70 14.74 -6.61
N PHE A 47 -3.58 15.96 -6.09
CA PHE A 47 -4.72 16.82 -5.81
C PHE A 47 -5.52 17.16 -7.07
N ALA A 48 -4.85 17.57 -8.15
CA ALA A 48 -5.48 17.93 -9.41
C ALA A 48 -6.24 16.74 -10.02
N MET A 49 -5.63 15.55 -10.03
CA MET A 49 -6.25 14.32 -10.56
C MET A 49 -7.47 13.89 -9.74
N HIS A 50 -7.37 13.93 -8.40
CA HIS A 50 -8.51 13.63 -7.54
C HIS A 50 -9.65 14.64 -7.71
N THR A 51 -9.35 15.92 -7.85
CA THR A 51 -10.34 16.97 -8.07
C THR A 51 -11.04 16.79 -9.42
N LEU A 52 -10.29 16.47 -10.46
CA LEU A 52 -10.83 16.20 -11.79
C LEU A 52 -11.77 15.00 -11.79
N ALA A 53 -11.35 13.88 -11.19
CA ALA A 53 -12.17 12.67 -11.08
C ALA A 53 -13.49 12.96 -10.34
N ARG A 54 -13.43 13.68 -9.21
CA ARG A 54 -14.63 14.09 -8.46
C ARG A 54 -15.56 14.98 -9.27
N ARG A 55 -15.01 15.97 -9.99
CA ARG A 55 -15.81 16.88 -10.84
C ARG A 55 -16.54 16.12 -11.96
N GLN A 56 -15.97 15.03 -12.45
CA GLN A 56 -16.58 14.17 -13.47
C GLN A 56 -17.48 13.06 -12.88
N GLY A 57 -17.60 12.95 -11.55
CA GLY A 57 -18.33 11.86 -10.91
C GLY A 57 -17.71 10.48 -11.13
N ARG A 58 -16.39 10.41 -11.40
CA ARG A 58 -15.67 9.18 -11.71
C ARG A 58 -14.66 8.83 -10.62
N SER A 59 -14.27 7.56 -10.56
CA SER A 59 -13.15 7.15 -9.70
C SER A 59 -11.82 7.59 -10.31
N LEU A 60 -10.82 7.83 -9.46
CA LEU A 60 -9.46 8.11 -9.94
C LEU A 60 -8.93 6.94 -10.79
N GLN A 61 -9.25 5.70 -10.42
CA GLN A 61 -8.85 4.52 -11.16
C GLN A 61 -9.40 4.54 -12.60
N ALA A 62 -10.67 4.91 -12.80
CA ALA A 62 -11.26 5.00 -14.13
C ALA A 62 -10.57 6.08 -15.00
N LEU A 63 -10.23 7.22 -14.40
CA LEU A 63 -9.49 8.28 -15.09
C LEU A 63 -8.06 7.84 -15.46
N MET A 64 -7.39 7.10 -14.56
CA MET A 64 -6.07 6.54 -14.83
C MET A 64 -6.10 5.44 -15.89
N ALA A 65 -7.11 4.57 -15.88
CA ALA A 65 -7.31 3.54 -16.90
C ALA A 65 -7.48 4.15 -18.30
N GLU A 66 -8.30 5.21 -18.42
CA GLU A 66 -8.43 5.97 -19.66
C GLU A 66 -7.10 6.57 -20.12
N ALA A 67 -6.38 7.24 -19.21
CA ALA A 67 -5.08 7.83 -19.53
C ALA A 67 -4.05 6.77 -19.97
N PHE A 68 -4.05 5.59 -19.36
CA PHE A 68 -3.18 4.48 -19.77
C PHE A 68 -3.55 3.94 -21.16
N ASN A 69 -4.84 3.78 -21.45
CA ASN A 69 -5.29 3.40 -22.78
C ASN A 69 -4.90 4.44 -23.85
N ASP A 70 -5.01 5.73 -23.53
CA ASP A 70 -4.59 6.79 -24.43
C ASP A 70 -3.09 6.74 -24.73
N VAL A 71 -2.27 6.42 -23.73
CA VAL A 71 -0.83 6.20 -23.93
C VAL A 71 -0.59 4.99 -24.82
N LEU A 72 -1.22 3.85 -24.55
CA LEU A 72 -1.09 2.64 -25.37
C LEU A 72 -1.47 2.89 -26.83
N ARG A 73 -2.61 3.56 -27.05
CA ARG A 73 -3.07 3.93 -28.40
C ARG A 73 -2.08 4.83 -29.13
N LYS A 74 -1.47 5.80 -28.44
CA LYS A 74 -0.43 6.67 -29.02
C LYS A 74 0.81 5.90 -29.47
N HIS A 75 1.09 4.76 -28.85
CA HIS A 75 2.21 3.87 -29.19
C HIS A 75 1.82 2.74 -30.15
N GLY A 76 0.59 2.71 -30.67
CA GLY A 76 0.11 1.68 -31.59
C GLY A 76 -0.30 0.37 -30.92
N GLU A 77 -0.35 0.34 -29.59
CA GLU A 77 -0.81 -0.82 -28.82
C GLU A 77 -2.35 -0.84 -28.72
N SER A 78 -2.92 -2.04 -28.63
CA SER A 78 -4.35 -2.19 -28.38
C SER A 78 -4.68 -1.80 -26.93
N PRO A 79 -5.79 -1.08 -26.66
CA PRO A 79 -6.19 -0.76 -25.29
C PRO A 79 -6.51 -2.05 -24.50
N ILE A 80 -6.04 -2.14 -23.25
CA ILE A 80 -5.98 -3.41 -22.50
C ILE A 80 -6.96 -3.44 -21.30
N GLY A 81 -7.69 -2.37 -20.98
CA GLY A 81 -8.64 -2.46 -19.85
C GLY A 81 -9.65 -1.32 -19.64
N ASP A 82 -10.66 -1.64 -18.83
CA ASP A 82 -11.50 -0.73 -18.02
C ASP A 82 -11.21 -1.00 -16.53
#